data_AF-A0A1D6IJU0-F1
#
_entry.id   AF-A0A1D6IJU0-F1
#
_cell.length_a   1.000
_cell.length_b   1.000
_cell.length_c   1.000
_cell.angle_alpha   90.00
_cell.angle_beta   90.00
_cell.angle_gamma   90.00
#
_symmetry.space_group_name_H-M   'P 1'
#
loop_
_entity.id
_entity.type
_entity.pdbx_description
1 polymer ?
#
loop_
_entity_poly.entity_id
_entity_poly.type
_entity_poly.pdbx_seq_one_letter_code
_entity_poly.pdbx_strand_id
1 'polypeptide(L)'
;MDFVKRLLCKDPRRRMTAAQALSHPWIRNYNDIKLPLDILIFRLIKAYIRSSSLRKAALRALSKTLTVDELFYLKSQFSLLEPDRNGCITLDNIRMALTREATDAMKESRVQDILVSLSALQYRRMEFQEFCAAAVSVHQLEALDRWEQHARSAYEHFEKEGNRAIVIDELASELGLSPSVPLHVVLQDWIRHTDGKLSFLGFVKLLHGMSSRSLSKMR
;
A
#
# COMPACT_ATOMS: atom_id res chain seq x y z
N MET A 1 -12.89 -18.48 12.08
CA MET A 1 -13.34 -18.24 10.69
C MET A 1 -12.89 -16.87 10.21
N ASP A 2 -11.61 -16.73 9.81
CA ASP A 2 -11.03 -15.46 9.33
C ASP A 2 -11.61 -15.03 7.97
N PHE A 3 -11.77 -15.98 7.05
CA PHE A 3 -12.21 -15.73 5.68
C PHE A 3 -13.54 -14.94 5.59
N VAL A 4 -14.60 -15.45 6.22
CA VAL A 4 -15.95 -14.84 6.17
C VAL A 4 -15.96 -13.45 6.81
N LYS A 5 -15.24 -13.27 7.94
CA LYS A 5 -15.12 -11.97 8.61
C LYS A 5 -14.50 -10.91 7.68
N ARG A 6 -13.45 -11.28 6.95
CA ARG A 6 -12.76 -10.39 6.01
C ARG A 6 -13.56 -10.12 4.74
N LEU A 7 -14.36 -11.08 4.29
CA LEU A 7 -15.24 -10.92 3.13
C LEU A 7 -16.45 -10.02 3.45
N LEU A 8 -17.02 -10.14 4.65
CA LEU A 8 -18.19 -9.38 5.10
C LEU A 8 -17.82 -8.10 5.89
N CYS A 9 -16.60 -7.60 5.73
CA CYS A 9 -16.17 -6.38 6.42
C CYS A 9 -17.00 -5.17 5.95
N LYS A 10 -17.59 -4.42 6.90
CA LYS A 10 -18.43 -3.26 6.60
C LYS A 10 -17.64 -2.14 5.90
N ASP A 11 -16.39 -1.88 6.30
CA ASP A 11 -15.53 -0.90 5.62
C ASP A 11 -14.99 -1.49 4.31
N PRO A 12 -15.33 -0.93 3.13
CA PRO A 12 -14.86 -1.45 1.85
C PRO A 12 -13.33 -1.43 1.68
N ARG A 13 -12.61 -0.58 2.42
CA ARG A 13 -11.14 -0.51 2.35
C ARG A 13 -10.46 -1.65 3.09
N ARG A 14 -11.14 -2.20 4.10
CA ARG A 14 -10.68 -3.32 4.93
C ARG A 14 -11.13 -4.67 4.37
N ARG A 15 -12.15 -4.66 3.51
CA ARG A 15 -12.71 -5.85 2.86
C ARG A 15 -11.72 -6.45 1.86
N MET A 16 -11.67 -7.79 1.80
CA MET A 16 -10.93 -8.49 0.74
C MET A 16 -11.55 -8.23 -0.64
N THR A 17 -10.71 -8.15 -1.65
CA THR A 17 -11.13 -8.22 -3.04
C THR A 17 -11.45 -9.66 -3.43
N ALA A 18 -12.11 -9.86 -4.57
CA ALA A 18 -12.36 -11.20 -5.09
C ALA A 18 -11.06 -11.97 -5.36
N ALA A 19 -10.02 -11.29 -5.89
CA ALA A 19 -8.70 -11.89 -6.08
C ALA A 19 -8.10 -12.34 -4.74
N GLN A 20 -8.10 -11.49 -3.72
CA GLN A 20 -7.59 -11.85 -2.39
C GLN A 20 -8.38 -12.98 -1.72
N ALA A 21 -9.70 -13.06 -1.97
CA ALA A 21 -10.52 -14.16 -1.48
C ALA A 21 -10.14 -15.49 -2.15
N LEU A 22 -9.86 -15.49 -3.46
CA LEU A 22 -9.40 -16.67 -4.20
C LEU A 22 -8.01 -17.14 -3.74
N SER A 23 -7.12 -16.21 -3.35
CA SER A 23 -5.79 -16.56 -2.85
C SER A 23 -5.75 -16.95 -1.37
N HIS A 24 -6.88 -16.89 -0.66
CA HIS A 24 -6.95 -17.22 0.76
C HIS A 24 -6.72 -18.72 1.01
N PRO A 25 -6.00 -19.13 2.08
CA PRO A 25 -5.71 -20.55 2.37
C PRO A 25 -6.93 -21.47 2.39
N TRP A 26 -8.10 -20.95 2.77
CA TRP A 26 -9.37 -21.68 2.78
C TRP A 26 -9.90 -22.03 1.38
N ILE A 27 -9.56 -21.26 0.34
CA ILE A 27 -10.05 -21.47 -1.05
C ILE A 27 -8.94 -22.00 -1.96
N ARG A 28 -7.72 -21.47 -1.85
CA ARG A 28 -6.66 -21.67 -2.86
C ARG A 28 -6.25 -23.13 -3.08
N ASN A 29 -6.46 -24.01 -2.10
CA ASN A 29 -6.10 -25.42 -2.18
C ASN A 29 -7.21 -26.30 -2.79
N TYR A 30 -8.41 -25.74 -3.04
CA TYR A 30 -9.57 -26.49 -3.51
C TYR A 30 -9.86 -26.29 -4.99
N ASN A 31 -9.27 -25.26 -5.61
CA ASN A 31 -9.63 -24.80 -6.94
C ASN A 31 -8.38 -24.48 -7.78
N ASP A 32 -8.27 -25.08 -8.97
CA ASP A 32 -7.26 -24.72 -10.00
C ASP A 32 -7.62 -23.42 -10.74
N ILE A 33 -8.29 -22.49 -10.05
CA ILE A 33 -8.76 -21.24 -10.64
C ILE A 33 -7.58 -20.27 -10.76
N LYS A 34 -7.37 -19.76 -11.97
CA LYS A 34 -6.39 -18.69 -12.23
C LYS A 34 -6.79 -17.43 -11.48
N LEU A 35 -5.85 -16.89 -10.71
CA LEU A 35 -6.05 -15.64 -9.97
C LEU A 35 -6.15 -14.47 -10.96
N PRO A 36 -7.24 -13.66 -10.93
CA PRO A 36 -7.33 -12.49 -11.79
C PRO A 36 -6.45 -11.35 -11.27
N LEU A 37 -6.08 -10.44 -12.16
CA LEU A 37 -5.34 -9.23 -11.82
C LEU A 37 -6.20 -8.29 -10.96
N ASP A 38 -5.68 -7.87 -9.81
CA ASP A 38 -6.41 -7.03 -8.86
C ASP A 38 -6.17 -5.54 -9.11
N ILE A 39 -7.24 -4.83 -9.48
CA ILE A 39 -7.22 -3.39 -9.74
C ILE A 39 -6.81 -2.59 -8.49
N LEU A 40 -7.00 -3.14 -7.29
CA LEU A 40 -6.53 -2.54 -6.03
C LEU A 40 -5.04 -2.23 -6.07
N ILE A 41 -4.23 -3.10 -6.68
CA ILE A 41 -2.76 -2.98 -6.70
C ILE A 41 -2.33 -1.70 -7.42
N PHE A 42 -2.92 -1.39 -8.56
CA PHE A 42 -2.58 -0.18 -9.31
C PHE A 42 -2.95 1.09 -8.54
N ARG A 43 -4.04 1.06 -7.78
CA ARG A 43 -4.43 2.17 -6.90
C ARG A 43 -3.42 2.37 -5.77
N LEU A 44 -2.95 1.28 -5.16
CA LEU A 44 -1.94 1.32 -4.09
C LEU A 44 -0.59 1.79 -4.63
N ILE A 45 -0.13 1.25 -5.76
CA ILE A 45 1.10 1.66 -6.44
C ILE A 45 1.06 3.15 -6.76
N LYS A 46 -0.04 3.66 -7.32
CA LYS A 46 -0.22 5.10 -7.58
C LYS A 46 -0.04 5.94 -6.32
N ALA A 47 -0.69 5.55 -5.22
CA ALA A 47 -0.57 6.25 -3.94
C ALA A 47 0.88 6.20 -3.42
N TYR A 48 1.51 5.03 -3.50
CA TYR A 48 2.90 4.82 -3.10
C TYR A 48 3.86 5.72 -3.88
N ILE A 49 3.76 5.79 -5.22
CA ILE A 49 4.66 6.62 -6.03
C ILE A 49 4.58 8.10 -5.65
N ARG A 50 3.37 8.60 -5.36
CA ARG A 50 3.11 9.98 -4.99
C ARG A 50 3.44 10.30 -3.52
N SER A 51 3.75 9.29 -2.72
CA SER A 51 4.10 9.46 -1.31
C SER A 51 5.52 10.03 -1.14
N SER A 52 5.73 10.71 -0.02
CA SER A 52 7.02 11.17 0.50
C SER A 52 8.02 10.02 0.66
N SER A 53 9.31 10.37 0.70
CA SER A 53 10.38 9.41 1.02
C SER A 53 10.15 8.72 2.37
N LEU A 54 9.68 9.48 3.37
CA LEU A 54 9.41 8.98 4.70
C LEU A 54 8.30 7.91 4.70
N ARG A 55 7.17 8.17 4.03
CA ARG A 55 6.07 7.18 3.95
C ARG A 55 6.47 5.95 3.14
N LYS A 56 7.25 6.11 2.06
CA LYS A 56 7.79 4.96 1.33
C LYS A 56 8.66 4.09 2.23
N ALA A 57 9.52 4.68 3.04
CA ALA A 57 10.32 3.94 4.02
C ALA A 57 9.45 3.22 5.06
N ALA A 58 8.37 3.85 5.53
CA ALA A 58 7.42 3.21 6.44
C ALA A 58 6.68 2.01 5.81
N LEU A 59 6.23 2.13 4.56
CA LEU A 59 5.56 1.04 3.83
C LEU A 59 6.53 -0.10 3.48
N ARG A 60 7.81 0.19 3.21
CA ARG A 60 8.86 -0.83 3.08
C ARG A 60 9.11 -1.56 4.38
N ALA A 61 9.14 -0.84 5.50
CA ALA A 61 9.28 -1.47 6.80
C ALA A 61 8.08 -2.38 7.12
N LEU A 62 6.86 -1.94 6.76
CA LEU A 62 5.65 -2.74 6.90
C LEU A 62 5.67 -4.00 6.03
N SER A 63 6.10 -3.89 4.77
CA SER A 63 6.11 -5.02 3.84
C SER A 63 7.07 -6.14 4.27
N LYS A 64 8.12 -5.83 5.04
CA LYS A 64 9.03 -6.83 5.64
C LYS A 64 8.36 -7.71 6.71
N THR A 65 7.26 -7.26 7.30
CA THR A 65 6.55 -8.01 8.34
C THR A 65 5.52 -8.99 7.80
N LEU A 66 5.27 -8.98 6.48
CA LEU A 66 4.25 -9.80 5.86
C LEU A 66 4.58 -11.28 6.00
N THR A 67 3.55 -12.05 6.34
CA THR A 67 3.62 -13.51 6.45
C THR A 67 3.59 -14.19 5.09
N VAL A 68 3.93 -15.49 5.07
CA VAL A 68 3.94 -16.31 3.85
C VAL A 68 2.60 -16.25 3.11
N ASP A 69 1.47 -16.27 3.81
CA ASP A 69 0.15 -16.22 3.19
C ASP A 69 -0.20 -14.84 2.61
N GLU A 70 0.25 -13.75 3.23
CA GLU A 70 0.08 -12.40 2.67
C GLU A 70 0.98 -12.18 1.46
N LEU A 71 2.22 -12.67 1.54
CA LEU A 71 3.17 -12.64 0.44
C LEU A 71 2.72 -13.52 -0.72
N PHE A 72 1.99 -14.61 -0.48
CA PHE A 72 1.47 -15.47 -1.55
C PHE A 72 0.62 -14.66 -2.53
N TYR A 73 -0.35 -13.89 -2.04
CA TYR A 73 -1.18 -13.03 -2.88
C TYR A 73 -0.34 -12.02 -3.68
N LEU A 74 0.58 -11.32 -3.03
CA LEU A 74 1.44 -10.33 -3.69
C LEU A 74 2.35 -10.98 -4.73
N LYS A 75 2.90 -12.16 -4.44
CA LYS A 75 3.74 -12.92 -5.37
C LYS A 75 2.95 -13.36 -6.60
N SER A 76 1.74 -13.89 -6.42
CA SER A 76 0.87 -14.25 -7.55
C SER A 76 0.57 -13.03 -8.43
N GLN A 77 0.26 -11.89 -7.83
CA GLN A 77 -0.05 -10.67 -8.57
C GLN A 77 1.19 -10.10 -9.27
N PHE A 78 2.36 -10.15 -8.64
CA PHE A 78 3.62 -9.78 -9.27
C PHE A 78 3.92 -10.66 -10.48
N SER A 79 3.70 -11.97 -10.38
CA SER A 79 3.88 -12.90 -11.51
C SER A 79 2.93 -12.62 -12.68
N LEU A 80 1.68 -12.19 -12.43
CA LEU A 80 0.74 -11.81 -13.50
C LEU A 80 1.21 -10.61 -14.32
N LEU A 81 2.09 -9.77 -13.75
CA LEU A 81 2.71 -8.64 -14.44
C LEU A 81 3.92 -9.05 -15.28
N GLU A 82 4.33 -10.32 -15.25
CA GLU A 82 5.43 -10.85 -16.07
C GLU A 82 6.72 -10.03 -15.93
N PRO A 83 7.35 -10.01 -14.74
CA PRO A 83 8.62 -9.32 -14.54
C PRO A 83 9.66 -9.80 -15.55
N ASP A 84 10.53 -8.88 -15.97
CA ASP A 84 11.59 -9.18 -16.92
C ASP A 84 12.66 -10.11 -16.33
N ARG A 85 13.67 -10.46 -17.13
CA ARG A 85 14.76 -11.37 -16.73
C ARG A 85 15.54 -10.90 -15.50
N ASN A 86 15.49 -9.60 -15.16
CA ASN A 86 16.13 -9.04 -13.98
C ASN A 86 15.19 -9.03 -12.76
N GLY A 87 14.01 -9.64 -12.84
CA GLY A 87 13.05 -9.71 -11.74
C GLY A 87 12.30 -8.40 -11.48
N CYS A 88 12.26 -7.49 -12.46
CA CYS A 88 11.65 -6.18 -12.34
C CYS A 88 10.39 -6.05 -13.19
N ILE A 89 9.41 -5.31 -12.69
CA ILE A 89 8.27 -4.84 -13.50
C ILE A 89 8.45 -3.37 -13.90
N THR A 90 7.89 -3.00 -15.05
CA THR A 90 7.88 -1.65 -15.61
C THR A 90 6.46 -1.18 -15.90
N LEU A 91 6.30 0.09 -16.32
CA LEU A 91 5.00 0.59 -16.78
C LEU A 91 4.47 -0.20 -18.00
N ASP A 92 5.37 -0.71 -18.85
CA ASP A 92 4.97 -1.48 -20.02
C ASP A 92 4.41 -2.86 -19.63
N ASN A 93 5.04 -3.53 -18.65
CA ASN A 93 4.50 -4.75 -18.05
C ASN A 93 3.07 -4.54 -17.50
N ILE A 94 2.85 -3.43 -16.81
CA ILE A 94 1.53 -3.05 -16.27
C ILE A 94 0.53 -2.82 -17.41
N ARG A 95 0.94 -2.13 -18.49
CA ARG A 95 0.12 -1.91 -19.69
C ARG A 95 -0.27 -3.21 -20.36
N MET A 96 0.68 -4.11 -20.57
CA MET A 96 0.45 -5.40 -21.20
C MET A 96 -0.51 -6.26 -20.36
N ALA A 97 -0.27 -6.36 -19.06
CA ALA A 97 -1.13 -7.11 -18.14
C ALA A 97 -2.56 -6.55 -18.09
N LEU A 98 -2.72 -5.23 -18.00
CA LEU A 98 -4.04 -4.58 -18.04
C LEU A 98 -4.75 -4.82 -19.37
N THR A 99 -4.04 -4.77 -20.50
CA THR A 99 -4.64 -4.98 -21.82
C THR A 99 -5.10 -6.43 -22.00
N ARG A 100 -4.32 -7.39 -21.49
CA ARG A 100 -4.64 -8.83 -21.54
C ARG A 100 -5.86 -9.19 -20.69
N GLU A 101 -5.92 -8.66 -19.47
CA GLU A 101 -6.96 -9.00 -18.48
C GLU A 101 -8.18 -8.07 -18.57
N ALA A 102 -8.15 -7.04 -19.43
CA ALA A 102 -9.27 -6.10 -19.56
C ALA A 102 -10.46 -6.74 -20.28
N THR A 103 -11.60 -6.73 -19.61
CA THR A 103 -12.91 -6.89 -20.26
C THR A 103 -13.16 -5.72 -21.22
N ASP A 104 -14.02 -5.88 -22.22
CA ASP A 104 -14.31 -4.82 -23.18
C ASP A 104 -14.80 -3.51 -22.52
N ALA A 105 -15.64 -3.63 -21.48
CA ALA A 105 -16.07 -2.50 -20.66
C ALA A 105 -14.94 -1.77 -19.90
N MET A 106 -13.78 -2.41 -19.68
CA MET A 106 -12.62 -1.78 -19.04
C MET A 106 -11.72 -1.05 -20.03
N LYS A 107 -11.67 -1.52 -21.29
CA LYS A 107 -10.82 -0.94 -22.35
C LYS A 107 -11.28 0.48 -22.73
N GLU A 108 -12.58 0.76 -22.62
CA GLU A 108 -13.18 2.03 -23.05
C GLU A 108 -12.88 3.24 -22.14
N SER A 109 -12.48 3.06 -20.88
CA SER A 109 -12.13 4.22 -20.00
C SER A 109 -11.10 3.92 -18.90
N ARG A 110 -11.27 2.82 -18.16
CA ARG A 110 -10.51 2.59 -16.92
C ARG A 110 -9.04 2.24 -17.12
N VAL A 111 -8.69 1.52 -18.20
CA VAL A 111 -7.29 1.14 -18.46
C VAL A 111 -6.44 2.37 -18.73
N GLN A 112 -6.91 3.27 -19.58
CA GLN A 112 -6.18 4.50 -19.92
C GLN A 112 -6.01 5.41 -18.71
N ASP A 113 -7.05 5.57 -17.89
CA ASP A 113 -6.97 6.35 -16.65
C ASP A 113 -5.92 5.80 -15.68
N ILE A 114 -5.87 4.47 -15.52
CA ILE A 114 -4.86 3.82 -14.68
C ILE A 114 -3.46 4.10 -15.25
N LEU A 115 -3.25 3.92 -16.55
CA LEU A 115 -1.95 4.12 -17.19
C LEU A 115 -1.46 5.57 -17.11
N VAL A 116 -2.33 6.54 -17.43
CA VAL A 116 -2.02 7.97 -17.29
C VAL A 116 -1.63 8.28 -15.85
N SER A 117 -2.35 7.71 -14.89
CA SER A 117 -2.07 7.93 -13.47
C SER A 117 -0.79 7.29 -12.96
N LEU A 118 -0.28 6.28 -13.68
CA LEU A 118 0.97 5.58 -13.40
C LEU A 118 2.12 6.04 -14.31
N SER A 119 1.93 7.06 -15.15
CA SER A 119 2.96 7.63 -16.04
C SER A 119 4.27 8.00 -15.31
N ALA A 120 4.21 8.35 -14.03
CA ALA A 120 5.40 8.58 -13.19
C ALA A 120 6.31 7.34 -13.04
N LEU A 121 5.86 6.15 -13.45
CA LEU A 121 6.65 4.92 -13.55
C LEU A 121 7.39 4.75 -14.89
N GLN A 122 7.22 5.63 -15.87
CA GLN A 122 7.71 5.42 -17.24
C GLN A 122 9.21 5.07 -17.32
N TYR A 123 10.02 5.52 -16.36
CA TYR A 123 11.45 5.23 -16.27
C TYR A 123 11.84 4.47 -14.99
N ARG A 124 10.86 3.97 -14.22
CA ARG A 124 11.10 3.23 -12.99
C ARG A 124 10.94 1.74 -13.23
N ARG A 125 11.84 0.98 -12.60
CA ARG A 125 11.77 -0.47 -12.49
C ARG A 125 11.46 -0.80 -11.03
N MET A 126 10.58 -1.77 -10.81
CA MET A 126 10.14 -2.16 -9.48
C MET A 126 10.43 -3.63 -9.26
N GLU A 127 11.38 -3.91 -8.37
CA GLU A 127 11.67 -5.26 -7.89
C GLU A 127 10.56 -5.76 -6.97
N PHE A 128 10.53 -7.07 -6.70
CA PHE A 128 9.48 -7.68 -5.89
C PHE A 128 9.32 -7.06 -4.50
N GLN A 129 10.42 -6.70 -3.83
CA GLN A 129 10.35 -6.08 -2.50
C GLN A 129 9.72 -4.68 -2.54
N GLU A 130 10.09 -3.87 -3.54
CA GLU A 130 9.49 -2.56 -3.76
C GLU A 130 8.02 -2.68 -4.16
N PHE A 131 7.68 -3.70 -4.95
CA PHE A 131 6.29 -4.01 -5.27
C PHE A 131 5.49 -4.38 -4.04
N CYS A 132 6.03 -5.19 -3.12
CA CYS A 132 5.35 -5.51 -1.87
C CYS A 132 5.10 -4.24 -1.04
N ALA A 133 6.06 -3.32 -0.96
CA ALA A 133 5.88 -2.03 -0.29
C ALA A 133 4.83 -1.14 -0.99
N ALA A 134 4.78 -1.18 -2.32
CA ALA A 134 3.86 -0.36 -3.10
C ALA A 134 2.42 -0.92 -3.15
N ALA A 135 2.27 -2.24 -3.01
CA ALA A 135 1.01 -2.96 -3.13
C ALA A 135 0.41 -3.43 -1.77
N VAL A 136 1.08 -3.14 -0.65
CA VAL A 136 0.54 -3.45 0.68
C VAL A 136 -0.63 -2.52 1.03
N SER A 137 -1.75 -3.11 1.46
CA SER A 137 -2.91 -2.35 1.92
C SER A 137 -2.92 -2.27 3.44
N VAL A 138 -2.57 -1.10 3.97
CA VAL A 138 -2.58 -0.83 5.42
C VAL A 138 -3.97 -1.14 6.02
N HIS A 139 -5.04 -0.70 5.37
CA HIS A 139 -6.40 -0.93 5.84
C HIS A 139 -6.80 -2.41 5.87
N GLN A 140 -6.32 -3.22 4.93
CA GLN A 140 -6.62 -4.65 4.94
C GLN A 140 -5.79 -5.39 6.00
N LEU A 141 -4.55 -4.95 6.26
CA LEU A 141 -3.75 -5.49 7.36
C LEU A 141 -4.34 -5.13 8.72
N GLU A 142 -4.86 -3.91 8.89
CA GLU A 142 -5.62 -3.51 10.09
C GLU A 142 -6.86 -4.37 10.34
N ALA A 143 -7.39 -5.02 9.31
CA ALA A 143 -8.53 -5.93 9.44
C ALA A 143 -8.15 -7.28 10.07
N LEU A 144 -6.84 -7.58 10.16
CA LEU A 144 -6.33 -8.81 10.73
C LEU A 144 -6.11 -8.67 12.23
N ASP A 145 -6.34 -9.76 12.96
CA ASP A 145 -6.13 -9.82 14.41
C ASP A 145 -4.67 -9.54 14.80
N ARG A 146 -3.71 -9.76 13.89
CA ARG A 146 -2.27 -9.56 14.08
C ARG A 146 -1.73 -8.18 13.67
N TRP A 147 -2.62 -7.21 13.37
CA TRP A 147 -2.21 -5.86 12.97
C TRP A 147 -1.19 -5.23 13.93
N GLU A 148 -1.42 -5.35 15.24
CA GLU A 148 -0.55 -4.75 16.24
C GLU A 148 0.88 -5.32 16.19
N GLN A 149 1.01 -6.62 15.95
CA GLN A 149 2.31 -7.29 15.79
C GLN A 149 3.03 -6.79 14.53
N HIS A 150 2.33 -6.69 13.40
CA HIS A 150 2.87 -6.12 12.17
C HIS A 150 3.31 -4.67 12.38
N ALA A 151 2.46 -3.83 12.96
CA ALA A 151 2.75 -2.41 13.15
C ALA A 151 3.99 -2.22 14.04
N ARG A 152 4.09 -2.94 15.17
CA ARG A 152 5.23 -2.84 16.09
C ARG A 152 6.52 -3.33 15.43
N SER A 153 6.51 -4.52 14.81
CA SER A 153 7.69 -5.05 14.11
C SER A 153 8.12 -4.15 12.95
N ALA A 154 7.17 -3.59 12.21
CA ALA A 154 7.44 -2.65 11.13
C ALA A 154 8.08 -1.36 11.66
N TYR A 155 7.64 -0.87 12.82
CA TYR A 155 8.25 0.28 13.45
C TYR A 155 9.69 0.01 13.89
N GLU A 156 10.00 -1.19 14.40
CA GLU A 156 11.40 -1.58 14.71
C GLU A 156 12.30 -1.60 13.47
N HIS A 157 11.79 -2.08 12.34
CA HIS A 157 12.50 -2.00 11.06
C HIS A 157 12.66 -0.55 10.60
N PHE A 158 11.60 0.26 10.74
CA PHE A 158 11.60 1.66 10.37
C PHE A 158 12.59 2.47 11.22
N GLU A 159 12.67 2.24 12.53
CA GLU A 159 13.62 2.88 13.45
C GLU A 159 15.07 2.73 12.98
N LYS A 160 15.42 1.58 12.40
CA LYS A 160 16.79 1.26 11.96
C LYS A 160 17.13 1.84 10.60
N GLU A 161 16.18 1.85 9.67
CA GLU A 161 16.47 2.08 8.24
C GLU A 161 15.82 3.33 7.66
N GLY A 162 14.78 3.87 8.31
CA GLY A 162 13.90 4.87 7.71
C GLY A 162 13.49 6.03 8.62
N ASN A 163 13.58 5.87 9.95
CA ASN A 163 13.20 6.91 10.89
C ASN A 163 14.33 7.90 11.10
N ARG A 164 14.22 9.00 10.37
CA ARG A 164 15.11 10.15 10.42
C ARG A 164 14.40 11.32 11.11
N ALA A 165 15.18 12.29 11.58
CA ALA A 165 14.61 13.55 12.05
C ALA A 165 13.73 14.17 10.95
N ILE A 166 12.51 14.55 11.30
CA ILE A 166 11.48 14.92 10.34
C ILE A 166 11.56 16.41 10.03
N VAL A 167 11.55 16.76 8.75
CA VAL A 167 11.24 18.12 8.31
C VAL A 167 9.72 18.25 8.27
N ILE A 168 9.15 19.19 9.02
CA ILE A 168 7.70 19.37 9.19
C ILE A 168 6.98 19.47 7.82
N ASP A 169 7.60 20.12 6.83
CA ASP A 169 7.06 20.25 5.47
C ASP A 169 6.87 18.90 4.75
N GLU A 170 7.74 17.90 5.00
CA GLU A 170 7.58 16.55 4.44
C GLU A 170 6.29 15.90 4.95
N LEU A 171 6.00 16.06 6.25
CA LEU A 171 4.81 15.50 6.88
C LEU A 171 3.54 16.30 6.51
N ALA A 172 3.63 17.62 6.40
CA ALA A 172 2.54 18.48 5.94
C ALA A 172 2.09 18.12 4.52
N SER A 173 3.07 17.93 3.61
CA SER A 173 2.84 17.50 2.24
C SER A 173 2.17 16.13 2.18
N GLU A 174 2.65 15.16 2.98
CA GLU A 174 2.08 13.81 3.04
C GLU A 174 0.65 13.78 3.61
N LEU A 175 0.30 14.73 4.48
CA LEU A 175 -1.03 14.81 5.09
C LEU A 175 -1.97 15.76 4.33
N GLY A 176 -1.48 16.47 3.32
CA GLY A 176 -2.26 17.48 2.60
C GLY A 176 -2.69 18.66 3.48
N LEU A 177 -1.91 18.97 4.52
CA LEU A 177 -2.21 20.07 5.43
C LEU A 177 -1.82 21.40 4.79
N SER A 178 -2.70 22.38 4.88
CA SER A 178 -2.42 23.76 4.44
C SER A 178 -1.31 24.37 5.31
N PRO A 179 -0.44 25.23 4.75
CA PRO A 179 0.55 25.99 5.53
C PRO A 179 -0.04 26.82 6.67
N SER A 180 -1.35 27.08 6.62
CA SER A 180 -2.09 27.83 7.65
C SER A 180 -2.47 27.00 8.89
N VAL A 181 -2.27 25.68 8.88
CA VAL A 181 -2.53 24.82 10.05
C VAL A 181 -1.32 24.89 10.99
N PRO A 182 -1.50 25.11 12.30
CA PRO A 182 -0.40 25.04 13.27
C PRO A 182 0.08 23.58 13.42
N LEU A 183 0.98 23.17 12.52
CA LEU A 183 1.50 21.81 12.41
C LEU A 183 2.16 21.31 13.70
N HIS A 184 2.75 22.22 14.48
CA HIS A 184 3.35 21.90 15.77
C HIS A 184 2.34 21.35 16.79
N VAL A 185 1.06 21.76 16.73
CA VAL A 185 0.00 21.25 17.61
C VAL A 185 -0.53 19.91 17.09
N VAL A 186 -0.71 19.79 15.78
CA VAL A 186 -1.25 18.57 15.15
C VAL A 186 -0.28 17.39 15.24
N LEU A 187 1.03 17.68 15.24
CA LEU A 187 2.10 16.71 15.18
C LEU A 187 2.82 16.50 16.52
N GLN A 188 2.37 17.15 17.60
CA GLN A 188 3.07 17.14 18.89
C GLN A 188 3.30 15.71 19.40
N ASP A 189 2.29 14.84 19.30
CA ASP A 189 2.40 13.43 19.74
C ASP A 189 3.01 12.51 18.66
N TRP A 190 3.22 13.02 17.46
CA TRP A 190 3.75 12.25 16.33
C TRP A 190 5.26 12.32 16.27
N ILE A 191 5.86 13.41 16.78
CA ILE A 191 7.29 13.65 16.73
C ILE A 191 7.85 13.57 18.15
N ARG A 192 8.86 12.72 18.34
CA ARG A 192 9.55 12.57 19.62
C ARG A 192 10.39 13.81 19.92
N HIS A 193 10.18 14.40 21.08
CA HIS A 193 10.95 15.57 21.53
C HIS A 193 12.46 15.28 21.72
N THR A 194 12.83 14.01 21.92
CA THR A 194 14.22 13.61 22.19
C THR A 194 15.15 13.74 20.99
N ASP A 195 14.65 13.45 19.78
CA ASP A 195 15.45 13.29 18.57
C ASP A 195 14.77 13.81 17.29
N GLY A 196 13.56 14.36 17.39
CA GLY A 196 12.81 14.87 16.24
C GLY A 196 12.32 13.78 15.28
N LYS A 197 12.37 12.50 15.68
CA LYS A 197 11.93 11.35 14.87
C LYS A 197 10.46 11.03 15.07
N LEU A 198 9.88 10.21 14.19
CA LEU A 198 8.48 9.78 14.35
C LEU A 198 8.35 8.86 15.58
N SER A 199 7.35 9.12 16.40
CA SER A 199 6.87 8.19 17.41
C SER A 199 6.17 7.00 16.75
N PHE A 200 5.90 5.93 17.50
CA PHE A 200 5.10 4.80 17.00
C PHE A 200 3.71 5.26 16.52
N LEU A 201 3.08 6.17 17.26
CA LEU A 201 1.80 6.77 16.87
C LEU A 201 1.93 7.51 15.53
N GLY A 202 2.96 8.36 15.41
CA GLY A 202 3.24 9.08 14.16
C GLY A 202 3.49 8.15 12.98
N PHE A 203 4.22 7.05 13.19
CA PHE A 203 4.46 6.01 12.20
C PHE A 203 3.15 5.35 11.71
N VAL A 204 2.28 4.92 12.63
CA VAL A 204 0.99 4.31 12.27
C VAL A 204 0.13 5.30 11.47
N LYS A 205 0.12 6.58 11.87
CA LYS A 205 -0.60 7.62 11.13
C LYS A 205 -0.01 7.87 9.74
N LEU A 206 1.32 7.87 9.62
CA LEU A 206 2.04 8.03 8.36
C LEU A 206 1.71 6.92 7.36
N LEU A 207 1.55 5.67 7.80
CA LEU A 207 1.20 4.54 6.92
C LEU A 207 -0.09 4.81 6.12
N HIS A 208 -1.09 5.42 6.75
CA HIS A 208 -2.34 5.80 6.08
C HIS A 208 -2.18 6.95 5.07
N GLY A 209 -1.20 7.85 5.29
CA GLY A 209 -0.98 9.09 4.55
C GLY A 209 -2.25 9.94 4.39
N MET A 210 -2.37 10.65 3.26
CA MET A 210 -3.57 11.45 2.93
C MET A 210 -4.84 10.59 2.99
N SER A 211 -5.60 10.69 4.08
CA SER A 211 -6.95 10.17 4.14
C SER A 211 -7.90 11.23 3.62
N SER A 212 -8.68 10.95 2.56
CA SER A 212 -9.73 11.88 2.10
C SER A 212 -10.77 12.23 3.18
N ARG A 213 -10.78 11.51 4.31
CA ARG A 213 -11.64 11.77 5.48
C ARG A 213 -10.98 12.54 6.62
N SER A 214 -9.66 12.76 6.65
CA SER A 214 -9.07 13.62 7.69
C SER A 214 -9.51 15.09 7.52
N LEU A 215 -9.82 15.48 6.29
CA LEU A 215 -10.36 16.81 5.95
C LEU A 215 -11.82 17.01 6.38
N SER A 216 -12.61 15.95 6.55
CA SER A 216 -14.04 16.08 6.90
C SER A 216 -14.34 16.09 8.40
N LYS A 217 -13.32 15.91 9.26
CA LYS A 217 -13.45 16.02 10.72
C LYS A 217 -12.89 17.34 11.29
N MET A 218 -12.41 18.23 10.43
CA MET A 218 -11.91 19.57 10.79
C MET A 218 -12.76 20.69 10.16
N ARG A 219 -14.06 20.43 9.93
CA ARG A 219 -15.03 21.44 9.48
C ARG A 219 -16.19 21.49 10.44
#